data_AF-A0A7H0LDH3-F1
#
_entry.id   AF-A0A7H0LDH3-F1
#
_cell.length_a   1.000
_cell.length_b   1.000
_cell.length_c   1.000
_cell.angle_alpha   90.00
_cell.angle_beta   90.00
_cell.angle_gamma   90.00
#
_symmetry.space_group_name_H-M   'P 1'
#
loop_
_entity.id
_entity.type
_entity.pdbx_description
1 polymer ?
#
loop_
_entity_poly.entity_id
_entity_poly.type
_entity_poly.pdbx_seq_one_letter_code
_entity_poly.pdbx_strand_id
1 'polypeptide(L)'
;MPLFFLPMAAIVTAQVQPSATATTVIYGVVAPVCTVEVASPSAIVSLDIRGAQSMTPVIYRCNDTNGFTRQVSSLNGGALVRGDQRIGYRLSQDGDVSIAIADTTLTAPLVSRISGSASVTGTSGMLSITIPVVPGRLVAGDYTDVITIEITPN
;
A
#
# COMPACT_ATOMS: atom_id res chain seq x y z
N MET A 1 -3.08 55.45 89.51
CA MET A 1 -3.61 55.31 88.14
C MET A 1 -2.50 54.80 87.23
N PRO A 2 -2.51 53.52 86.81
CA PRO A 2 -1.69 53.10 85.68
C PRO A 2 -2.55 53.03 84.41
N LEU A 3 -2.06 53.66 83.35
CA LEU A 3 -2.60 53.59 82.00
C LEU A 3 -2.46 52.15 81.47
N PHE A 4 -3.59 51.55 81.08
CA PHE A 4 -3.63 50.23 80.44
C PHE A 4 -3.50 50.43 78.91
N PHE A 5 -2.32 50.13 78.35
CA PHE A 5 -2.12 50.10 76.90
C PHE A 5 -2.61 48.75 76.35
N LEU A 6 -3.64 48.76 75.50
CA LEU A 6 -4.07 47.57 74.75
C LEU A 6 -3.20 47.40 73.49
N PRO A 7 -2.66 46.20 73.20
CA PRO A 7 -2.00 45.93 71.92
C PRO A 7 -3.05 45.69 70.83
N MET A 8 -2.97 46.46 69.75
CA MET A 8 -3.80 46.28 68.56
C MET A 8 -3.16 45.18 67.70
N ALA A 9 -3.70 43.96 67.76
CA ALA A 9 -3.24 42.85 66.94
C ALA A 9 -3.69 43.07 65.48
N ALA A 10 -2.74 43.30 64.57
CA ALA A 10 -3.02 43.35 63.14
C ALA A 10 -3.21 41.92 62.61
N ILE A 11 -4.43 41.60 62.16
CA ILE A 11 -4.74 40.34 61.49
C ILE A 11 -4.23 40.46 60.05
N VAL A 12 -3.10 39.81 59.74
CA VAL A 12 -2.64 39.62 58.36
C VAL A 12 -3.48 38.51 57.75
N THR A 13 -4.50 38.87 56.96
CA THR A 13 -5.23 37.89 56.14
C THR A 13 -4.36 37.54 54.94
N ALA A 14 -3.69 36.39 54.97
CA ALA A 14 -3.08 35.83 53.76
C ALA A 14 -4.20 35.55 52.74
N GLN A 15 -4.25 36.32 51.65
CA GLN A 15 -5.21 36.08 50.57
C GLN A 15 -4.76 34.81 49.81
N VAL A 16 -5.44 33.69 50.07
CA VAL A 16 -5.31 32.48 49.24
C VAL A 16 -5.97 32.80 47.90
N GLN A 17 -5.16 33.07 46.88
CA GLN A 17 -5.68 33.30 45.53
C GLN A 17 -6.24 31.97 44.99
N PRO A 18 -7.52 31.89 44.57
CA PRO A 18 -8.09 30.66 44.06
C PRO A 18 -7.38 30.27 42.76
N SER A 19 -6.77 29.09 42.71
CA SER A 19 -6.26 28.54 41.45
C SER A 19 -7.43 27.92 40.69
N ALA A 20 -7.58 28.30 39.41
CA ALA A 20 -8.55 27.71 38.50
C ALA A 20 -7.79 27.02 37.37
N THR A 21 -8.01 25.73 37.20
CA THR A 21 -7.43 24.93 36.12
C THR A 21 -8.53 24.56 35.14
N ALA A 22 -8.32 24.85 33.86
CA ALA A 22 -9.17 24.39 32.77
C ALA A 22 -8.33 23.57 31.79
N THR A 23 -8.90 22.50 31.25
CA THR A 23 -8.29 21.68 30.20
C THR A 23 -9.18 21.71 28.96
N THR A 24 -8.55 21.63 27.79
CA THR A 24 -9.23 21.48 26.51
C THR A 24 -8.57 20.35 25.73
N VAL A 25 -9.33 19.70 24.86
CA VAL A 25 -8.83 18.62 24.00
C VAL A 25 -8.71 19.15 22.58
N ILE A 26 -7.54 18.93 21.98
CA ILE A 26 -7.29 19.19 20.57
C ILE A 26 -7.11 17.84 19.89
N TYR A 27 -7.85 17.59 18.81
CA TYR A 27 -7.68 16.40 17.99
C TYR A 27 -7.80 16.73 16.50
N GLY A 28 -7.20 15.88 15.66
CA GLY A 28 -7.28 15.93 14.21
C GLY A 28 -7.45 14.52 13.65
N VAL A 29 -8.06 14.40 12.47
CA VAL A 29 -8.30 13.13 11.78
C VAL A 29 -7.54 13.14 10.46
N VAL A 30 -6.74 12.09 10.22
CA VAL A 30 -6.05 11.87 8.94
C VAL A 30 -6.80 10.79 8.17
N ALA A 31 -7.15 11.07 6.92
CA ALA A 31 -7.82 10.10 6.06
C ALA A 31 -6.85 9.00 5.56
N PRO A 32 -7.35 7.77 5.32
CA PRO A 32 -6.59 6.74 4.64
C PRO A 32 -6.22 7.15 3.21
N VAL A 33 -4.99 6.90 2.81
CA VAL A 33 -4.41 7.14 1.50
C VAL A 33 -3.51 5.95 1.18
N CYS A 34 -3.80 5.27 0.07
CA CYS A 34 -2.89 4.30 -0.51
C CYS A 34 -2.47 4.73 -1.92
N THR A 35 -1.23 4.42 -2.31
CA THR A 35 -0.71 4.59 -3.66
C THR A 35 -0.02 3.31 -4.15
N VAL A 36 -0.14 3.06 -5.45
CA VAL A 36 0.60 2.02 -6.17
C VAL A 36 1.41 2.69 -7.27
N GLU A 37 2.68 2.33 -7.37
CA GLU A 37 3.59 2.84 -8.38
C GLU A 37 4.22 1.66 -9.13
N VAL A 38 4.27 1.78 -10.45
CA VAL A 38 4.96 0.84 -11.34
C VAL A 38 6.12 1.59 -11.96
N ALA A 39 7.36 1.20 -11.64
CA ALA A 39 8.53 2.01 -12.01
C ALA A 39 8.75 2.08 -13.54
N SER A 40 8.33 1.03 -14.26
CA SER A 40 8.38 0.96 -15.72
C SER A 40 7.04 0.45 -16.24
N PRO A 41 6.20 1.30 -16.86
CA PRO A 41 4.85 0.92 -17.28
C PRO A 41 4.83 -0.04 -18.48
N SER A 42 5.98 -0.31 -19.10
CA SER A 42 6.15 -1.29 -20.15
C SER A 42 7.34 -2.19 -19.86
N ALA A 43 7.21 -3.45 -20.22
CA ALA A 43 8.29 -4.44 -20.18
C ALA A 43 8.27 -5.26 -21.48
N ILE A 44 9.45 -5.59 -21.98
CA ILE A 44 9.61 -6.48 -23.13
C ILE A 44 9.95 -7.86 -22.58
N VAL A 45 9.23 -8.87 -23.06
CA VAL A 45 9.40 -10.25 -22.64
C VAL A 45 9.82 -11.08 -23.84
N SER A 46 10.81 -11.95 -23.63
CA SER A 46 11.28 -12.87 -24.66
C SER A 46 10.38 -14.10 -24.71
N LEU A 47 9.99 -14.50 -25.91
CA LEU A 47 9.26 -15.74 -26.15
C LEU A 47 10.19 -16.97 -26.15
N ASP A 48 11.51 -16.79 -26.14
CA ASP A 48 12.48 -17.88 -26.13
C ASP A 48 12.84 -18.33 -24.71
N ILE A 49 12.60 -17.47 -23.72
CA ILE A 49 12.85 -17.78 -22.30
C ILE A 49 11.66 -18.57 -21.73
N ARG A 50 11.95 -19.73 -21.13
CA ARG A 50 10.96 -20.62 -20.51
C ARG A 50 10.81 -20.44 -19.00
N GLY A 51 11.69 -19.65 -18.38
CA GLY A 51 11.64 -19.31 -16.96
C GLY A 51 10.94 -17.98 -16.68
N ALA A 52 10.90 -17.60 -15.40
CA ALA A 52 10.40 -16.30 -14.97
C ALA A 52 11.27 -15.17 -15.53
N GLN A 53 10.62 -14.13 -16.05
CA GLN A 53 11.23 -12.93 -16.60
C GLN A 53 10.75 -11.73 -15.78
N SER A 54 11.70 -11.02 -15.17
CA SER A 54 11.41 -9.80 -14.43
C SER A 54 10.93 -8.70 -15.36
N MET A 55 9.84 -8.03 -14.98
CA MET A 55 9.23 -6.95 -15.75
C MET A 55 9.53 -5.60 -15.13
N THR A 56 9.02 -5.37 -13.91
CA THR A 56 9.07 -4.06 -13.26
C THR A 56 8.83 -4.20 -11.76
N PRO A 57 9.52 -3.41 -10.92
CA PRO A 57 9.18 -3.32 -9.52
C PRO A 57 7.86 -2.56 -9.33
N VAL A 58 7.02 -3.09 -8.45
CA VAL A 58 5.77 -2.47 -8.00
C VAL A 58 5.96 -2.04 -6.56
N ILE A 59 5.65 -0.78 -6.27
CA ILE A 59 5.78 -0.18 -4.94
C ILE A 59 4.38 0.15 -4.42
N TYR A 60 4.05 -0.34 -3.23
CA TYR A 60 2.80 -0.09 -2.56
C TYR A 60 3.05 0.77 -1.32
N ARG A 61 2.27 1.82 -1.13
CA ARG A 61 2.29 2.65 0.09
C ARG A 61 0.87 2.81 0.59
N CYS A 62 0.65 2.65 1.89
CA CYS A 62 -0.63 2.96 2.50
C CYS A 62 -0.45 3.37 3.96
N ASN A 63 -1.13 4.44 4.38
CA ASN A 63 -1.13 4.92 5.76
C ASN A 63 -2.24 4.28 6.63
N ASP A 64 -3.03 3.36 6.07
CA ASP A 64 -4.06 2.64 6.79
C ASP A 64 -3.47 1.51 7.65
N THR A 65 -3.78 1.50 8.95
CA THR A 65 -3.33 0.48 9.89
C THR A 65 -3.90 -0.91 9.60
N ASN A 66 -5.05 -0.98 8.94
CA ASN A 66 -5.66 -2.24 8.47
C ASN A 66 -5.04 -2.71 7.14
N GLY A 67 -4.19 -1.89 6.51
CA GLY A 67 -3.56 -2.14 5.23
C GLY A 67 -4.49 -1.87 4.05
N PHE A 68 -4.41 -2.70 3.02
CA PHE A 68 -5.17 -2.49 1.78
C PHE A 68 -5.60 -3.81 1.13
N THR A 69 -6.63 -3.72 0.30
CA THR A 69 -7.00 -4.78 -0.64
C THR A 69 -6.37 -4.46 -1.97
N ARG A 70 -5.70 -5.45 -2.57
CA ARG A 70 -5.10 -5.39 -3.90
C ARG A 70 -5.92 -6.24 -4.86
N GLN A 71 -6.23 -5.69 -6.03
CA GLN A 71 -6.76 -6.41 -7.17
C GLN A 71 -5.76 -6.34 -8.33
N VAL A 72 -5.41 -7.49 -8.90
CA VAL A 72 -4.56 -7.60 -10.10
C VAL A 72 -5.35 -8.27 -11.21
N SER A 73 -5.47 -7.61 -12.36
CA SER A 73 -6.22 -8.12 -13.50
C SER A 73 -5.44 -7.94 -14.80
N SER A 74 -5.76 -8.77 -15.79
CA SER A 74 -5.23 -8.66 -17.15
C SER A 74 -6.38 -8.35 -18.12
N LEU A 75 -6.15 -7.40 -19.04
CA LEU A 75 -7.09 -7.07 -20.11
C LEU A 75 -7.40 -8.29 -20.98
N ASN A 76 -6.39 -9.11 -21.25
CA ASN A 76 -6.51 -10.27 -22.12
C ASN A 76 -6.56 -11.61 -21.35
N GLY A 77 -6.90 -11.61 -20.05
CA GLY A 77 -7.08 -12.82 -19.26
C GLY A 77 -5.81 -13.66 -19.09
N GLY A 78 -4.65 -13.01 -18.91
CA GLY A 78 -3.36 -13.64 -18.72
C GLY A 78 -2.69 -14.11 -20.01
N ALA A 79 -2.90 -13.40 -21.12
CA ALA A 79 -2.30 -13.75 -22.40
C ALA A 79 -1.81 -12.52 -23.17
N LEU A 80 -0.65 -12.64 -23.81
CA LEU A 80 -0.22 -11.71 -24.84
C LEU A 80 -1.03 -12.01 -26.11
N VAL A 81 -1.65 -10.99 -26.70
CA VAL A 81 -2.59 -11.16 -27.82
C VAL A 81 -2.15 -10.35 -29.03
N ARG A 82 -2.34 -10.96 -30.21
CA ARG A 82 -2.24 -10.29 -31.50
C ARG A 82 -3.26 -10.87 -32.47
N GLY A 83 -4.28 -10.08 -32.83
CA GLY A 83 -5.44 -10.61 -33.56
C GLY A 83 -6.04 -11.80 -32.79
N ASP A 84 -6.21 -12.93 -33.47
CA ASP A 84 -6.74 -14.16 -32.86
C ASP A 84 -5.67 -15.02 -32.16
N GLN A 85 -4.39 -14.66 -32.28
CA GLN A 85 -3.29 -15.43 -31.70
C GLN A 85 -3.04 -15.02 -30.25
N ARG A 86 -2.86 -16.02 -29.38
CA ARG A 86 -2.74 -15.85 -27.93
C ARG A 86 -1.57 -16.65 -27.39
N ILE A 87 -0.78 -16.01 -26.52
CA ILE A 87 0.33 -16.64 -25.79
C ILE A 87 0.05 -16.48 -24.30
N GLY A 88 -0.36 -17.58 -23.65
CA GLY A 88 -0.65 -17.56 -22.21
C GLY A 88 0.63 -17.37 -21.40
N TYR A 89 0.52 -16.59 -20.31
CA TYR A 89 1.58 -16.43 -19.33
C TYR A 89 1.05 -16.65 -17.91
N ARG A 90 1.97 -16.90 -16.98
CA ARG A 90 1.72 -16.87 -15.54
C ARG A 90 2.38 -15.64 -14.94
N LEU A 91 1.72 -15.00 -13.99
CA LEU A 91 2.20 -13.86 -13.24
C LEU A 91 2.73 -14.32 -11.88
N SER A 92 3.85 -13.77 -11.46
CA SER A 92 4.32 -13.84 -10.09
C SER A 92 4.83 -12.47 -9.63
N GLN A 93 4.89 -12.28 -8.33
CA GLN A 93 5.52 -11.10 -7.74
C GLN A 93 6.30 -11.55 -6.51
N ASP A 94 7.57 -11.15 -6.43
CA ASP A 94 8.33 -11.30 -5.19
C ASP A 94 7.99 -10.17 -4.19
N GLY A 95 8.77 -10.10 -3.10
CA GLY A 95 8.64 -9.12 -2.03
C GLY A 95 8.33 -9.77 -0.68
N ASP A 96 8.02 -8.94 0.31
CA ASP A 96 7.59 -9.41 1.62
C ASP A 96 6.41 -10.38 1.48
N VAL A 97 6.31 -11.35 2.40
CA VAL A 97 5.30 -12.43 2.35
C VAL A 97 3.87 -11.88 2.22
N SER A 98 3.63 -10.66 2.68
CA SER A 98 2.34 -9.97 2.60
C SER A 98 1.98 -9.48 1.21
N ILE A 99 2.94 -9.21 0.32
CA ILE A 99 2.69 -8.71 -1.04
C ILE A 99 3.05 -9.71 -2.15
N ALA A 100 3.76 -10.78 -1.82
CA ALA A 100 4.14 -11.82 -2.78
C ALA A 100 2.91 -12.39 -3.51
N ILE A 101 3.05 -12.65 -4.80
CA ILE A 101 2.08 -13.36 -5.63
C ILE A 101 2.75 -14.65 -6.08
N ALA A 102 2.21 -15.78 -5.64
CA ALA A 102 2.63 -17.08 -6.14
C ALA A 102 2.32 -17.20 -7.64
N ASP A 103 3.14 -17.94 -8.36
CA ASP A 103 3.01 -18.14 -9.80
C ASP A 103 1.58 -18.60 -10.19
N THR A 104 0.84 -17.76 -10.90
CA THR A 104 -0.61 -17.94 -11.13
C THR A 104 -1.05 -17.41 -12.49
N THR A 105 -2.22 -17.83 -12.96
CA THR A 105 -2.84 -17.31 -14.18
C THR A 105 -3.82 -16.19 -13.86
N LEU A 106 -3.89 -15.15 -14.70
CA LEU A 106 -4.84 -14.04 -14.55
C LEU A 106 -6.10 -14.22 -15.42
N THR A 107 -6.71 -15.41 -15.40
CA THR A 107 -7.97 -15.66 -16.11
C THR A 107 -9.17 -14.95 -15.48
N ALA A 108 -9.03 -14.54 -14.22
CA ALA A 108 -9.92 -13.67 -13.47
C ALA A 108 -9.08 -12.73 -12.58
N PRO A 109 -9.65 -11.63 -12.06
CA PRO A 109 -8.94 -10.76 -11.13
C PRO A 109 -8.47 -11.51 -9.88
N LEU A 110 -7.19 -11.38 -9.56
CA LEU A 110 -6.60 -11.86 -8.31
C LEU A 110 -6.83 -10.81 -7.22
N VAL A 111 -7.56 -11.17 -6.17
CA VAL A 111 -7.80 -10.29 -5.02
C VAL A 111 -7.00 -10.78 -3.83
N SER A 112 -6.29 -9.89 -3.15
CA SER A 112 -5.48 -10.19 -1.96
C SER A 112 -5.67 -9.12 -0.90
N ARG A 113 -5.81 -9.54 0.36
CA ARG A 113 -5.87 -8.62 1.50
C ARG A 113 -4.50 -8.55 2.18
N ILE A 114 -3.99 -7.34 2.34
CA ILE A 114 -2.61 -7.07 2.79
C ILE A 114 -2.70 -6.29 4.10
N SER A 115 -1.99 -6.76 5.13
CA SER A 115 -2.00 -6.15 6.47
C SER A 115 -1.17 -4.86 6.53
N GLY A 116 -1.60 -3.90 7.37
CA GLY A 116 -1.02 -2.55 7.41
C GLY A 116 0.36 -2.40 8.02
N SER A 117 0.90 -3.42 8.70
CA SER A 117 2.18 -3.32 9.42
C SER A 117 3.41 -3.07 8.52
N ALA A 118 3.30 -3.28 7.20
CA ALA A 118 4.40 -3.09 6.23
C ALA A 118 4.23 -1.86 5.31
N SER A 119 3.09 -1.17 5.34
CA SER A 119 2.67 -0.33 4.20
C SER A 119 3.02 1.17 4.32
N VAL A 120 3.31 1.68 5.52
CA VAL A 120 3.56 3.13 5.70
C VAL A 120 4.91 3.55 5.12
N THR A 121 5.94 2.72 5.26
CA THR A 121 7.29 2.98 4.72
C THR A 121 7.42 2.63 3.23
N GLY A 122 6.42 1.94 2.68
CA GLY A 122 6.41 1.38 1.34
C GLY A 122 6.96 -0.05 1.31
N THR A 123 6.23 -0.95 0.65
CA THR A 123 6.65 -2.32 0.37
C THR A 123 6.81 -2.48 -1.13
N SER A 124 7.88 -3.11 -1.60
CA SER A 124 8.11 -3.33 -3.03
C SER A 124 8.38 -4.79 -3.37
N GLY A 125 8.05 -5.14 -4.61
CA GLY A 125 8.34 -6.46 -5.18
C GLY A 125 8.43 -6.39 -6.70
N MET A 126 9.26 -7.24 -7.29
CA MET A 126 9.44 -7.41 -8.73
C MET A 126 8.29 -8.23 -9.30
N LEU A 127 7.51 -7.61 -10.17
CA LEU A 127 6.54 -8.32 -11.00
C LEU A 127 7.29 -9.09 -12.08
N SER A 128 6.95 -10.36 -12.26
CA SER A 128 7.57 -11.24 -13.24
C SER A 128 6.50 -12.04 -13.97
N ILE A 129 6.80 -12.46 -15.19
CA ILE A 129 5.97 -13.43 -15.91
C ILE A 129 6.75 -14.66 -16.34
N THR A 130 6.05 -15.78 -16.47
CA THR A 130 6.57 -17.02 -17.04
C THR A 130 5.71 -17.42 -18.24
N ILE A 131 6.33 -17.71 -19.38
CA ILE A 131 5.65 -18.21 -20.57
C ILE A 131 5.92 -19.72 -20.69
N PRO A 132 4.98 -20.58 -20.23
CA PRO A 132 5.24 -22.02 -20.16
C PRO A 132 5.30 -22.68 -21.53
N VAL A 133 4.47 -22.21 -22.48
CA VAL A 133 4.35 -22.76 -23.83
C VAL A 133 4.20 -21.64 -24.84
N VAL A 134 4.98 -21.69 -25.91
CA VAL A 134 4.83 -20.81 -27.07
C VAL A 134 4.28 -21.64 -28.24
N PRO A 135 3.14 -21.24 -28.84
CA PRO A 135 2.58 -21.94 -30.00
C PRO A 135 3.57 -21.99 -31.18
N GLY A 136 3.67 -23.13 -31.87
CA GLY A 136 4.64 -23.34 -32.96
C GLY A 136 4.34 -22.59 -34.28
N ARG A 137 3.23 -21.84 -34.37
CA ARG A 137 2.81 -21.08 -35.56
C ARG A 137 2.31 -19.69 -35.17
N LEU A 138 3.23 -18.82 -34.79
CA LEU A 138 2.94 -17.41 -34.51
C LEU A 138 3.25 -16.55 -35.75
N VAL A 139 2.42 -15.55 -36.01
CA VAL A 139 2.73 -14.53 -37.01
C VAL A 139 3.66 -13.50 -36.35
N ALA A 140 4.67 -13.04 -37.10
CA ALA A 140 5.68 -12.08 -36.62
C ALA A 140 5.09 -10.68 -36.36
N GLY A 141 5.34 -10.14 -35.17
CA GLY A 141 4.90 -8.81 -34.71
C GLY A 141 4.61 -8.81 -33.20
N ASP A 142 4.10 -7.69 -32.70
CA ASP A 142 3.91 -7.49 -31.25
C ASP A 142 2.66 -8.19 -30.72
N TYR A 143 2.82 -8.87 -29.60
CA TYR A 143 1.73 -9.44 -28.81
C TYR A 143 1.68 -8.68 -27.49
N THR A 144 0.51 -8.15 -27.14
CA THR A 144 0.39 -7.24 -26.01
C THR A 144 -0.65 -7.70 -25.01
N ASP A 145 -0.47 -7.27 -23.78
CA ASP A 145 -1.47 -7.33 -22.71
C ASP A 145 -1.27 -6.13 -21.79
N VAL A 146 -2.30 -5.79 -21.03
CA VAL A 146 -2.26 -4.74 -20.03
C VAL A 146 -2.64 -5.36 -18.69
N ILE A 147 -1.70 -5.33 -17.75
CA ILE A 147 -1.95 -5.73 -16.36
C ILE A 147 -2.29 -4.47 -15.57
N THR A 148 -3.41 -4.49 -14.88
CA THR A 148 -3.88 -3.42 -14.00
C THR A 148 -3.76 -3.86 -12.56
N ILE A 149 -3.17 -3.02 -11.72
CA ILE A 149 -3.09 -3.21 -10.27
C ILE A 149 -3.87 -2.07 -9.62
N GLU A 150 -4.91 -2.42 -8.88
CA GLU A 150 -5.72 -1.50 -8.10
C GLU A 150 -5.56 -1.81 -6.62
N ILE A 151 -5.54 -0.75 -5.80
CA ILE A 151 -5.50 -0.90 -4.35
C ILE A 151 -6.54 -0.01 -3.67
N THR A 152 -7.09 -0.47 -2.55
CA THR A 152 -8.08 0.26 -1.75
C THR A 152 -7.79 0.06 -0.26
N PRO A 153 -7.81 1.12 0.57
CA PRO A 153 -7.70 0.97 2.03
C PRO A 153 -8.73 -0.03 2.61
N ASN A 154 -8.36 -0.72 3.69
CA ASN A 154 -9.12 -1.84 4.27
C ASN A 154 -10.11 -1.48 5.39
#